data_AF-A0A1K2HTI8-F1
#
_entry.id   AF-A0A1K2HTI8-F1
#
_cell.length_a   1.000
_cell.length_b   1.000
_cell.length_c   1.000
_cell.angle_alpha   90.00
_cell.angle_beta   90.00
_cell.angle_gamma   90.00
#
_symmetry.space_group_name_H-M   'P 1'
#
loop_
_entity.id
_entity.type
_entity.pdbx_description
1 polymer ?
#
loop_
_entity_poly.entity_id
_entity_poly.type
_entity_poly.pdbx_seq_one_letter_code
_entity_poly.pdbx_strand_id
1 'polypeptide(L)'
;MQKLGSAGNAGPVNVLLTTRGKICRVCGGQRVGVPVRIEGQNRIGGPVTRATGRPQAEGSFTLQPERSASQAAGAAPAASFTGIDALLALQAVDDALQSKRKAVRRGRGLIEALEGLQADLLAGQPSEGRLNRLMALLSQPREFIPADVAALLADIELRARVELAKRGHFPA
;
A
#
# COMPACT_ATOMS: atom_id res chain seq x y z
N MET A 1 -29.67 66.18 16.26
CA MET A 1 -31.10 66.00 15.95
C MET A 1 -31.23 64.87 14.94
N GLN A 2 -32.09 63.90 15.28
CA GLN A 2 -32.95 63.09 14.40
C GLN A 2 -32.34 62.02 13.47
N LYS A 3 -32.61 60.77 13.90
CA LYS A 3 -32.91 59.54 13.16
C LYS A 3 -33.56 59.74 11.79
N LEU A 4 -33.33 58.77 10.89
CA LEU A 4 -34.28 57.97 10.07
C LEU A 4 -33.41 56.91 9.34
N GLY A 5 -33.65 55.59 9.40
CA GLY A 5 -34.80 54.84 8.86
C GLY A 5 -34.42 54.24 7.50
N SER A 6 -33.93 52.99 7.45
CA SER A 6 -34.67 51.78 6.99
C SER A 6 -35.09 51.76 5.51
N ALA A 7 -34.49 50.86 4.70
CA ALA A 7 -35.12 50.10 3.61
C ALA A 7 -34.07 49.12 3.01
N GLY A 8 -34.02 47.88 3.48
CA GLY A 8 -34.46 46.69 2.74
C GLY A 8 -34.82 46.89 1.26
N ASN A 9 -33.96 46.42 0.36
CA ASN A 9 -34.40 45.94 -0.96
C ASN A 9 -33.61 44.68 -1.32
N ALA A 10 -34.28 43.53 -1.19
CA ALA A 10 -33.80 42.24 -1.62
C ALA A 10 -34.13 42.06 -3.11
N GLY A 11 -33.16 42.33 -3.97
CA GLY A 11 -33.18 41.89 -5.37
C GLY A 11 -32.47 40.53 -5.50
N PRO A 12 -32.97 39.58 -6.31
CA PRO A 12 -32.32 38.29 -6.49
C PRO A 12 -31.07 38.46 -7.35
N VAL A 13 -29.89 38.37 -6.75
CA VAL A 13 -28.65 38.18 -7.51
C VAL A 13 -28.56 36.71 -7.86
N ASN A 14 -28.85 36.40 -9.13
CA ASN A 14 -28.68 35.07 -9.67
C ASN A 14 -27.17 34.79 -9.76
N VAL A 15 -26.59 34.15 -8.74
CA VAL A 15 -25.19 33.75 -8.72
C VAL A 15 -25.04 32.52 -9.61
N LEU A 16 -24.63 32.75 -10.85
CA LEU A 16 -24.14 31.72 -11.75
C LEU A 16 -22.89 31.10 -11.11
N LEU A 17 -23.04 29.93 -10.49
CA LEU A 17 -21.93 29.13 -9.96
C LEU A 17 -21.12 28.56 -11.13
N THR A 18 -20.23 29.38 -11.67
CA THR A 18 -19.12 28.92 -12.50
C THR A 18 -18.16 28.11 -11.62
N THR A 19 -18.05 26.82 -11.93
CA THR A 19 -17.12 25.87 -11.32
C THR A 19 -15.69 26.38 -11.51
N ARG A 20 -15.05 26.75 -10.40
CA ARG A 20 -13.68 27.27 -10.31
C ARG A 20 -12.66 26.35 -11.01
N GLY A 21 -12.39 26.60 -12.28
CA GLY A 21 -11.13 26.26 -12.94
C GLY A 21 -10.08 27.31 -12.56
N LYS A 22 -9.05 26.91 -11.81
CA LYS A 22 -7.90 27.76 -11.51
C LYS A 22 -7.09 27.98 -12.79
N ILE A 23 -7.01 29.24 -13.21
CA ILE A 23 -6.12 29.71 -14.25
C ILE A 23 -4.70 29.76 -13.65
N CYS A 24 -3.83 28.84 -14.04
CA CYS A 24 -2.39 28.96 -13.81
C CYS A 24 -1.80 29.78 -14.96
N ARG A 25 -1.29 30.98 -14.63
CA ARG A 25 -0.50 31.82 -15.53
C ARG A 25 0.97 31.51 -15.22
N VAL A 26 1.72 31.09 -16.26
CA VAL A 26 3.13 30.64 -16.26
C VAL A 26 3.32 29.13 -16.25
N CYS A 27 3.36 28.56 -17.46
CA CYS A 27 4.33 27.57 -17.96
C CYS A 27 3.87 27.11 -19.35
N GLY A 28 4.53 27.64 -20.39
CA GLY A 28 4.39 27.13 -21.75
C GLY A 28 4.99 25.73 -21.85
N GLY A 29 4.32 24.84 -22.57
CA GLY A 29 4.79 23.49 -22.85
C GLY A 29 3.66 22.46 -22.75
N GLN A 30 2.88 22.34 -23.81
CA GLN A 30 1.85 21.32 -23.99
C GLN A 30 2.40 19.90 -23.79
N ARG A 31 1.76 19.15 -22.89
CA ARG A 31 1.50 17.72 -23.09
C ARG A 31 0.07 17.43 -22.64
N VAL A 32 -0.83 17.30 -23.61
CA VAL A 32 -2.17 16.77 -23.39
C VAL A 32 -1.99 15.29 -23.07
N GLY A 33 -2.22 14.91 -21.81
CA GLY A 33 -2.33 13.51 -21.42
C GLY A 33 -3.60 12.93 -22.04
N VAL A 34 -3.45 12.04 -23.00
CA VAL A 34 -4.56 11.24 -23.54
C VAL A 34 -5.08 10.33 -22.42
N PRO A 35 -6.38 10.31 -22.11
CA PRO A 35 -6.92 9.30 -21.21
C PRO A 35 -6.84 7.94 -21.92
N VAL A 36 -5.95 7.06 -21.45
CA VAL A 36 -5.89 5.67 -21.90
C VAL A 36 -7.16 4.97 -21.45
N ARG A 37 -8.03 4.62 -22.40
CA ARG A 37 -9.14 3.70 -22.18
C ARG A 37 -8.58 2.28 -22.23
N ILE A 38 -8.52 1.63 -21.07
CA ILE A 38 -8.16 0.21 -20.98
C ILE A 38 -9.42 -0.60 -21.32
N GLU A 39 -9.52 -1.04 -22.56
CA GLU A 39 -10.47 -2.08 -22.96
C GLU A 39 -10.03 -3.40 -22.33
N GLY A 40 -10.78 -3.83 -21.32
CA GLY A 40 -10.64 -5.16 -20.76
C GLY A 40 -11.07 -6.22 -21.78
N GLN A 41 -10.42 -7.38 -21.69
CA GLN A 41 -10.72 -8.67 -22.32
C GLN A 41 -9.98 -9.00 -23.63
N ASN A 42 -8.73 -9.43 -23.50
CA ASN A 42 -8.19 -10.43 -24.42
C ASN A 42 -8.13 -11.78 -23.70
N ARG A 43 -8.83 -12.78 -24.25
CA ARG A 43 -8.87 -14.15 -23.75
C ARG A 43 -7.46 -14.71 -23.77
N ILE A 44 -6.86 -14.88 -22.59
CA ILE A 44 -5.67 -15.72 -22.44
C ILE A 44 -6.16 -17.15 -22.59
N GLY A 45 -6.09 -17.68 -23.81
CA GLY A 45 -6.33 -19.09 -24.07
C GLY A 45 -5.34 -19.91 -23.24
N GLY A 46 -5.85 -20.67 -22.28
CA GLY A 46 -5.07 -21.69 -21.61
C GLY A 46 -4.58 -22.74 -22.62
N PRO A 47 -3.51 -23.48 -22.31
CA PRO A 47 -2.95 -24.46 -23.23
C PRO A 47 -3.98 -25.54 -23.55
N VAL A 48 -4.44 -25.58 -24.81
CA VAL A 48 -5.22 -26.68 -25.36
C VAL A 48 -4.30 -27.90 -25.40
N THR A 49 -4.44 -28.80 -24.45
CA THR A 49 -3.86 -30.14 -24.55
C THR A 49 -4.60 -30.90 -25.63
N ARG A 50 -3.98 -31.00 -26.81
CA ARG A 50 -4.46 -31.78 -27.95
C ARG A 50 -4.37 -33.26 -27.57
N ALA A 51 -5.50 -33.88 -27.20
CA ALA A 51 -5.58 -35.32 -27.01
C ALA A 51 -5.31 -36.01 -28.35
N THR A 52 -4.21 -36.75 -28.43
CA THR A 52 -3.83 -37.58 -29.57
C THR A 52 -4.72 -38.81 -29.60
N GLY A 53 -5.68 -38.83 -30.53
CA GLY A 53 -6.47 -40.02 -30.83
C GLY A 53 -5.59 -41.13 -31.40
N ARG A 54 -5.63 -42.30 -30.79
CA ARG A 54 -5.02 -43.54 -31.28
C ARG A 54 -6.13 -44.45 -31.81
N PRO A 55 -6.13 -44.86 -33.10
CA PRO A 55 -7.11 -45.80 -33.59
C PRO A 55 -6.63 -47.23 -33.27
N GLN A 56 -7.48 -48.02 -32.60
CA GLN A 56 -7.44 -49.47 -32.66
C GLN A 56 -8.83 -49.99 -33.01
N ALA A 57 -8.81 -51.00 -33.86
CA ALA A 57 -9.92 -51.54 -34.60
C ALA A 57 -10.78 -52.53 -33.78
N GLU A 58 -11.90 -52.87 -34.40
CA GLU A 58 -12.79 -54.02 -34.20
C GLU A 58 -13.43 -54.26 -32.81
N GLY A 59 -14.68 -53.81 -32.68
CA GLY A 59 -15.61 -54.24 -31.63
C GLY A 59 -17.06 -53.83 -31.94
N SER A 60 -17.89 -54.83 -32.21
CA SER A 60 -19.33 -54.80 -32.54
C SER A 60 -20.19 -53.80 -31.73
N PHE A 61 -21.10 -53.09 -32.40
CA PHE A 61 -22.08 -52.18 -31.77
C PHE A 61 -23.50 -52.75 -31.86
N THR A 62 -24.10 -53.03 -30.70
CA THR A 62 -25.51 -53.40 -30.54
C THR A 62 -26.27 -52.28 -29.82
N LEU A 63 -27.39 -51.85 -30.39
CA LEU A 63 -28.31 -50.87 -29.79
C LEU A 63 -29.19 -51.54 -28.73
N GLN A 64 -29.05 -51.14 -27.46
CA GLN A 64 -30.09 -51.31 -26.44
C GLN A 64 -30.71 -49.94 -26.14
N PRO A 65 -32.00 -49.72 -26.42
CA PRO A 65 -32.71 -48.54 -25.97
C PRO A 65 -33.33 -48.86 -24.59
N GLU A 66 -32.90 -48.16 -23.56
CA GLU A 66 -33.78 -47.62 -22.52
C GLU A 66 -32.96 -46.60 -21.72
N ARG A 67 -33.46 -45.36 -21.70
CA ARG A 67 -32.81 -44.18 -21.13
C ARG A 67 -32.52 -44.37 -19.63
N SER A 68 -31.25 -44.60 -19.29
CA SER A 68 -30.76 -44.29 -17.96
C SER A 68 -30.74 -42.77 -17.80
N ALA A 69 -31.37 -42.27 -16.73
CA ALA A 69 -31.45 -40.86 -16.39
C ALA A 69 -30.08 -40.17 -16.57
N SER A 70 -30.06 -39.09 -17.34
CA SER A 70 -28.88 -38.21 -17.44
C SER A 70 -28.45 -37.83 -16.03
N GLN A 71 -27.31 -38.35 -15.62
CA GLN A 71 -26.60 -37.89 -14.44
C GLN A 71 -26.42 -36.38 -14.62
N ALA A 72 -27.05 -35.57 -13.77
CA ALA A 72 -26.85 -34.13 -13.77
C ALA A 72 -25.34 -33.90 -13.61
N ALA A 73 -24.72 -33.31 -14.64
CA ALA A 73 -23.34 -32.89 -14.57
C ALA A 73 -23.21 -31.99 -13.34
N GLY A 74 -22.50 -32.46 -12.32
CA GLY A 74 -22.24 -31.72 -11.10
C GLY A 74 -21.66 -30.35 -11.47
N ALA A 75 -22.17 -29.31 -10.84
CA ALA A 75 -21.70 -27.93 -11.05
C ALA A 75 -20.17 -27.90 -11.01
N ALA A 76 -19.56 -27.40 -12.10
CA ALA A 76 -18.11 -27.24 -12.17
C ALA A 76 -17.63 -26.35 -11.00
N PRO A 77 -16.54 -26.72 -10.31
CA PRO A 77 -16.04 -25.92 -9.19
C PRO A 77 -15.58 -24.55 -9.67
N ALA A 78 -15.87 -23.51 -8.88
CA ALA A 78 -15.54 -22.11 -9.16
C ALA A 78 -14.02 -21.89 -9.30
N ALA A 79 -13.49 -21.94 -10.53
CA ALA A 79 -12.08 -21.78 -10.84
C ALA A 79 -11.65 -20.29 -10.98
N SER A 80 -12.06 -19.42 -10.05
CA SER A 80 -11.91 -17.95 -10.20
C SER A 80 -11.08 -17.26 -9.12
N PHE A 81 -10.69 -17.95 -8.05
CA PHE A 81 -9.99 -17.32 -6.92
C PHE A 81 -8.46 -17.35 -7.03
N THR A 82 -7.89 -18.33 -7.75
CA THR A 82 -6.44 -18.54 -7.86
C THR A 82 -5.68 -17.37 -8.51
N GLY A 83 -6.31 -16.63 -9.42
CA GLY A 83 -5.70 -15.45 -10.06
C GLY A 83 -5.60 -14.23 -9.13
N ILE A 84 -6.55 -14.08 -8.19
CA ILE A 84 -6.56 -12.96 -7.23
C ILE A 84 -5.52 -13.22 -6.13
N ASP A 85 -5.42 -14.46 -5.66
CA ASP A 85 -4.41 -14.87 -4.67
C ASP A 85 -2.98 -14.63 -5.21
N ALA A 86 -2.74 -14.85 -6.50
CA ALA A 86 -1.45 -14.56 -7.14
C ALA A 86 -1.11 -13.05 -7.17
N LEU A 87 -2.11 -12.18 -7.39
CA LEU A 87 -1.91 -10.73 -7.36
C LEU A 87 -1.70 -10.21 -5.93
N LEU A 88 -2.46 -10.74 -4.97
CA LEU A 88 -2.30 -10.39 -3.55
C LEU A 88 -0.94 -10.85 -3.01
N ALA A 89 -0.48 -12.04 -3.42
CA ALA A 89 0.86 -12.52 -3.09
C ALA A 89 1.96 -11.60 -3.63
N LEU A 90 1.81 -11.08 -4.85
CA LEU A 90 2.77 -10.13 -5.42
C LEU A 90 2.78 -8.79 -4.67
N GLN A 91 1.61 -8.30 -4.23
CA GLN A 91 1.50 -7.10 -3.41
C GLN A 91 2.15 -7.27 -2.04
N ALA A 92 1.92 -8.42 -1.39
CA ALA A 92 2.52 -8.73 -0.09
C ALA A 92 4.05 -8.70 -0.11
N VAL A 93 4.67 -9.09 -1.24
CA VAL A 93 6.13 -9.00 -1.42
C VAL A 93 6.59 -7.55 -1.51
N ASP A 94 5.91 -6.68 -2.27
CA ASP A 94 6.29 -5.26 -2.35
C ASP A 94 6.15 -4.57 -0.99
N ASP A 95 5.05 -4.82 -0.28
CA ASP A 95 4.81 -4.28 1.06
C ASP A 95 5.92 -4.67 2.06
N ALA A 96 6.38 -5.92 2.04
CA ALA A 96 7.48 -6.39 2.86
C ALA A 96 8.82 -5.71 2.51
N LEU A 97 9.07 -5.39 1.24
CA LEU A 97 10.25 -4.64 0.81
C LEU A 97 10.17 -3.18 1.25
N GLN A 98 9.01 -2.54 1.14
CA GLN A 98 8.83 -1.16 1.61
C GLN A 98 8.98 -1.07 3.13
N SER A 99 8.40 -2.00 3.88
CA SER A 99 8.53 -2.04 5.35
C SER A 99 9.98 -2.26 5.77
N LYS A 100 10.72 -3.15 5.08
CA LYS A 100 12.16 -3.34 5.27
C LYS A 100 12.94 -2.05 5.03
N ARG A 101 12.68 -1.33 3.92
CA ARG A 101 13.37 -0.05 3.62
C ARG A 101 13.09 1.01 4.69
N LYS A 102 11.85 1.10 5.16
CA LYS A 102 11.46 2.02 6.22
C LYS A 102 12.12 1.69 7.56
N ALA A 103 12.18 0.40 7.92
CA ALA A 103 12.88 -0.08 9.10
C ALA A 103 14.38 0.23 9.06
N VAL A 104 15.05 0.00 7.92
CA VAL A 104 16.47 0.33 7.75
C VAL A 104 16.70 1.84 7.88
N ARG A 105 15.84 2.67 7.29
CA ARG A 105 15.94 4.14 7.43
C ARG A 105 15.76 4.58 8.88
N ARG A 106 14.81 3.99 9.60
CA ARG A 106 14.60 4.24 11.04
C ARG A 106 15.84 3.85 11.85
N GLY A 107 16.38 2.66 11.62
CA GLY A 107 17.59 2.16 12.29
C GLY A 107 18.79 3.08 12.08
N ARG A 108 19.03 3.53 10.85
CA ARG A 108 20.08 4.53 10.55
C ARG A 108 19.86 5.83 11.32
N GLY A 109 18.62 6.34 11.34
CA GLY A 109 18.30 7.54 12.10
C GLY A 109 18.54 7.39 13.61
N LEU A 110 18.29 6.20 14.19
CA LEU A 110 18.61 5.91 15.59
C LEU A 110 20.13 5.91 15.82
N ILE A 111 20.90 5.26 14.94
CA ILE A 111 22.37 5.22 15.05
C ILE A 111 22.96 6.63 14.92
N GLU A 112 22.56 7.42 13.92
CA GLU A 112 23.04 8.80 13.75
C GLU A 112 22.74 9.67 14.99
N ALA A 113 21.57 9.48 15.61
CA ALA A 113 21.21 10.19 16.83
C ALA A 113 22.02 9.71 18.05
N LEU A 114 22.36 8.42 18.14
CA LEU A 114 23.26 7.88 19.17
C LEU A 114 24.70 8.38 19.01
N GLU A 115 25.22 8.38 17.79
CA GLU A 115 26.57 8.88 17.47
C GLU A 115 26.68 10.38 17.79
N GLY A 116 25.67 11.16 17.40
CA GLY A 116 25.61 12.56 17.76
C GLY A 116 25.54 12.77 19.27
N LEU A 117 24.87 11.89 20.01
CA LEU A 117 24.74 12.01 21.46
C LEU A 117 26.09 11.67 22.13
N GLN A 118 26.80 10.69 21.59
CA GLN A 118 28.16 10.37 22.00
C GLN A 118 29.11 11.55 21.76
N ALA A 119 29.02 12.23 20.61
CA ALA A 119 29.82 13.42 20.34
C ALA A 119 29.52 14.55 21.35
N ASP A 120 28.24 14.81 21.64
CA ASP A 120 27.84 15.84 22.62
C ASP A 120 28.35 15.50 24.04
N LEU A 121 28.35 14.20 24.40
CA LEU A 121 28.92 13.73 25.67
C LEU A 121 30.43 13.96 25.74
N LEU A 122 31.15 13.70 24.66
CA LEU A 122 32.60 13.94 24.59
C LEU A 122 32.91 15.44 24.67
N ALA A 123 32.01 16.30 24.19
CA ALA A 123 32.06 17.74 24.37
C ALA A 123 31.66 18.20 25.80
N GLY A 124 31.16 17.28 26.64
CA GLY A 124 30.87 17.50 28.05
C GLY A 124 29.43 17.90 28.39
N GLN A 125 28.56 18.15 27.40
CA GLN A 125 27.14 18.46 27.63
C GLN A 125 26.26 17.88 26.52
N PRO A 126 25.32 16.96 26.84
CA PRO A 126 24.40 16.40 25.86
C PRO A 126 23.35 17.42 25.42
N SER A 127 23.04 17.46 24.12
CA SER A 127 21.98 18.36 23.64
C SER A 127 20.57 17.79 23.90
N GLU A 128 19.71 18.58 24.54
CA GLU A 128 18.28 18.25 24.73
C GLU A 128 17.57 17.94 23.41
N GLY A 129 17.91 18.67 22.34
CA GLY A 129 17.36 18.43 21.01
C GLY A 129 17.67 17.02 20.48
N ARG A 130 18.83 16.46 20.82
CA ARG A 130 19.22 15.12 20.40
C ARG A 130 18.54 14.03 21.21
N LEU A 131 18.35 14.25 22.51
CA LEU A 131 17.54 13.37 23.37
C LEU A 131 16.10 13.30 22.86
N ASN A 132 15.50 14.45 22.58
CA ASN A 132 14.14 14.55 22.03
C ASN A 132 14.02 13.84 20.68
N ARG A 133 15.02 13.96 19.80
CA ARG A 133 15.04 13.23 18.53
C ARG A 133 15.10 11.73 18.72
N LEU A 134 15.89 11.24 19.68
CA LEU A 134 15.95 9.82 20.01
C LEU A 134 14.58 9.30 20.50
N MET A 135 13.92 10.04 21.39
CA MET A 135 12.58 9.71 21.89
C MET A 135 11.54 9.69 20.76
N ALA A 136 11.59 10.65 19.84
CA ALA A 136 10.68 10.71 18.69
C ALA A 136 10.85 9.49 17.76
N LEU A 137 12.09 9.03 17.54
CA LEU A 137 12.36 7.84 16.74
C LEU A 137 11.90 6.54 17.43
N LEU A 138 12.00 6.49 18.76
CA LEU A 138 11.51 5.34 19.55
C LEU A 138 9.98 5.28 19.61
N SER A 139 9.31 6.44 19.63
CA SER A 139 7.84 6.52 19.67
C SER A 139 7.16 6.11 18.36
N GLN A 140 7.92 5.84 17.30
CA GLN A 140 7.35 5.38 16.03
C GLN A 140 6.79 3.96 16.18
N PRO A 141 5.57 3.70 15.65
CA PRO A 141 4.95 2.38 15.75
C PRO A 141 5.78 1.32 15.05
N ARG A 142 5.79 0.11 15.61
CA ARG A 142 6.48 -1.03 15.02
C ARG A 142 5.61 -1.62 13.90
N GLU A 143 6.15 -1.60 12.69
CA GLU A 143 5.51 -2.22 11.53
C GLU A 143 5.88 -3.70 11.43
N PHE A 144 5.16 -4.44 10.57
CA PHE A 144 5.56 -5.78 10.20
C PHE A 144 6.84 -5.72 9.35
N ILE A 145 7.94 -6.19 9.93
CA ILE A 145 9.30 -6.10 9.35
C ILE A 145 9.84 -7.54 9.26
N PRO A 146 10.57 -7.89 8.19
CA PRO A 146 11.22 -9.19 8.09
C PRO A 146 12.19 -9.44 9.26
N ALA A 147 12.31 -10.72 9.66
CA ALA A 147 12.97 -11.13 10.89
C ALA A 147 14.45 -10.71 10.98
N ASP A 148 15.15 -10.71 9.84
CA ASP A 148 16.56 -10.33 9.72
C ASP A 148 16.82 -8.89 10.18
N VAL A 149 15.96 -7.95 9.77
CA VAL A 149 16.07 -6.53 10.15
C VAL A 149 15.40 -6.26 11.49
N ALA A 150 14.33 -6.98 11.82
CA ALA A 150 13.58 -6.77 13.05
C ALA A 150 14.39 -7.03 14.32
N ALA A 151 15.26 -8.05 14.31
CA ALA A 151 16.14 -8.37 15.44
C ALA A 151 17.19 -7.27 15.67
N LEU A 152 17.92 -6.90 14.63
CA LEU A 152 18.94 -5.85 14.72
C LEU A 152 18.35 -4.50 15.11
N LEU A 153 17.18 -4.15 14.58
CA LEU A 153 16.49 -2.93 14.97
C LEU A 153 16.11 -2.94 16.46
N ALA A 154 15.68 -4.08 17.00
CA ALA A 154 15.36 -4.22 18.41
C ALA A 154 16.59 -4.03 19.32
N ASP A 155 17.76 -4.52 18.90
CA ASP A 155 19.02 -4.31 19.64
C ASP A 155 19.43 -2.83 19.65
N ILE A 156 19.28 -2.14 18.53
CA ILE A 156 19.53 -0.69 18.44
C ILE A 156 18.55 0.08 19.34
N GLU A 157 17.26 -0.26 19.29
CA GLU A 157 16.24 0.36 20.15
C GLU A 157 16.52 0.12 21.63
N LEU A 158 16.93 -1.10 22.01
CA LEU A 158 17.33 -1.42 23.38
C LEU A 158 18.48 -0.52 23.83
N ARG A 159 19.52 -0.35 23.01
CA ARG A 159 20.62 0.55 23.32
C ARG A 159 20.14 1.98 23.50
N ALA A 160 19.29 2.47 22.60
CA ALA A 160 18.72 3.81 22.70
C ALA A 160 17.91 4.02 23.98
N ARG A 161 17.08 3.04 24.38
CA ARG A 161 16.35 3.09 25.66
C ARG A 161 17.28 3.11 26.86
N VAL A 162 18.35 2.32 26.84
CA VAL A 162 19.36 2.33 27.92
C VAL A 162 20.07 3.69 28.00
N GLU A 163 20.45 4.29 26.87
CA GLU A 163 21.09 5.61 26.85
C GLU A 163 20.17 6.74 27.34
N LEU A 164 18.86 6.62 27.09
CA LEU A 164 17.85 7.52 27.67
C LEU A 164 17.65 7.27 29.17
N ALA A 165 17.59 6.01 29.59
CA ALA A 165 17.39 5.64 30.99
C ALA A 165 18.54 6.11 31.88
N LYS A 166 19.78 6.05 31.39
CA LYS A 166 20.97 6.63 32.05
C LYS A 166 20.83 8.12 32.36
N ARG A 167 19.91 8.81 31.69
CA ARG A 167 19.64 10.25 31.83
C ARG A 167 18.29 10.53 32.49
N GLY A 168 17.58 9.50 32.95
CA GLY A 168 16.27 9.63 33.60
C GLY A 168 15.08 9.66 32.65
N HIS A 169 15.25 9.37 31.35
CA HIS A 169 14.14 9.26 30.40
C HIS A 169 13.76 7.80 30.17
N PHE A 170 12.47 7.47 30.34
CA PHE A 170 11.93 6.12 30.22
C PHE A 170 10.78 6.07 29.20
N PRO A 171 11.07 6.09 27.89
CA PRO A 171 10.03 5.94 26.88
C PRO A 171 9.43 4.53 26.92
N ALA A 172 8.10 4.46 26.82
CA ALA A 172 7.31 3.22 26.77
C ALA A 172 7.37 2.55 25.41
#